data_AF-A0A3N5SEU2-F1
#
_entry.id   AF-A0A3N5SEU2-F1
#
_cell.length_a   1.000
_cell.length_b   1.000
_cell.length_c   1.000
_cell.angle_alpha   90.00
_cell.angle_beta   90.00
_cell.angle_gamma   90.00
#
_symmetry.space_group_name_H-M   'P 1'
#
loop_
_entity.id
_entity.type
_entity.pdbx_description
1 polymer ?
#
loop_
_entity_poly.entity_id
_entity_poly.type
_entity_poly.pdbx_seq_one_letter_code
_entity_poly.pdbx_strand_id
1 'polypeptide(L)'
;MAKGRIAIREENCKGCSLCKIACPQNVIEMVADHVNAKGYYPAALVDPEGRCTGCALCAVACPDVCITVYRQVPARVPAATV
;
A
#
# COMPACT_ATOMS: atom_id res chain seq x y z
N MET A 1 16.73 -0.60 -6.92
CA MET A 1 15.70 0.04 -6.07
C MET A 1 14.98 -1.02 -5.26
N ALA A 2 14.57 -0.72 -4.03
CA ALA A 2 13.73 -1.64 -3.25
C ALA A 2 12.36 -1.81 -3.92
N LYS A 3 11.78 -3.01 -3.82
CA LYS A 3 10.45 -3.34 -4.37
C LYS A 3 9.49 -3.71 -3.24
N GLY A 4 8.22 -3.46 -3.46
CA GLY A 4 7.16 -3.78 -2.52
C GLY A 4 5.79 -3.84 -3.17
N ARG A 5 4.79 -4.12 -2.34
CA ARG A 5 3.37 -4.03 -2.68
C ARG A 5 2.58 -3.73 -1.41
N ILE A 6 1.32 -3.36 -1.56
CA ILE A 6 0.38 -3.21 -0.45
C ILE A 6 -0.87 -4.05 -0.69
N ALA A 7 -1.57 -4.38 0.38
CA ALA A 7 -2.92 -4.91 0.35
C ALA A 7 -3.82 -3.99 1.19
N ILE A 8 -4.98 -3.64 0.66
CA ILE A 8 -5.93 -2.72 1.28
C ILE A 8 -7.15 -3.53 1.71
N ARG A 9 -7.53 -3.40 2.98
CA ARG A 9 -8.78 -3.95 3.53
C ARG A 9 -9.93 -3.04 3.15
N GLU A 10 -10.54 -3.32 2.00
CA GLU A 10 -11.59 -2.49 1.42
C GLU A 10 -12.80 -2.35 2.35
N GLU A 11 -13.12 -3.38 3.14
CA GLU A 11 -14.24 -3.36 4.09
C GLU A 11 -14.11 -2.27 5.17
N ASN A 12 -12.89 -1.81 5.44
CA ASN A 12 -12.59 -0.77 6.42
C ASN A 12 -12.17 0.56 5.79
N CYS A 13 -11.80 0.58 4.51
CA CYS A 13 -11.38 1.80 3.83
C CYS A 13 -12.55 2.80 3.69
N LYS A 14 -12.35 4.04 4.14
CA LYS A 14 -13.35 5.13 4.06
C LYS A 14 -13.14 6.08 2.88
N GLY A 15 -12.24 5.75 1.95
CA GLY A 15 -12.01 6.57 0.76
C GLY A 15 -11.38 7.96 0.99
N CYS A 16 -10.72 8.19 2.13
CA CYS A 16 -10.24 9.52 2.53
C CYS A 16 -9.07 10.11 1.70
N SER A 17 -8.50 9.35 0.75
CA SER A 17 -7.41 9.77 -0.14
C SER A 17 -6.07 10.17 0.54
N LEU A 18 -5.94 10.08 1.87
CA LEU A 18 -4.69 10.41 2.58
C LEU A 18 -3.49 9.55 2.14
N CYS A 19 -3.73 8.25 1.92
CA CYS A 19 -2.68 7.33 1.45
C CYS A 19 -2.20 7.66 0.03
N LYS A 20 -3.07 8.19 -0.85
CA LYS A 20 -2.71 8.68 -2.18
C LYS A 20 -1.76 9.87 -2.08
N ILE A 21 -2.10 10.86 -1.26
CA ILE A 21 -1.27 12.05 -1.01
C ILE A 21 0.09 11.66 -0.39
N ALA A 22 0.08 10.70 0.53
CA ALA A 22 1.28 10.26 1.23
C ALA A 22 2.22 9.38 0.37
N CYS A 23 1.78 8.88 -0.78
CA CYS A 23 2.57 7.96 -1.60
C CYS A 23 3.55 8.73 -2.49
N PRO A 24 4.87 8.69 -2.23
CA PRO A 24 5.84 9.44 -3.05
C PRO A 24 5.98 8.90 -4.48
N GLN A 25 5.47 7.69 -4.74
CA GLN A 25 5.53 7.04 -6.05
C GLN A 25 4.27 7.27 -6.89
N ASN A 26 3.22 7.88 -6.32
CA ASN A 26 1.93 8.10 -6.98
C ASN A 26 1.37 6.81 -7.60
N VAL A 27 1.33 5.73 -6.81
CA VAL A 27 0.83 4.40 -7.23
C VAL A 27 -0.43 3.97 -6.47
N ILE A 28 -1.10 4.91 -5.79
CA ILE A 28 -2.34 4.64 -5.07
C ILE A 28 -3.43 5.52 -5.65
N GLU A 29 -4.54 4.91 -6.02
CA GLU A 29 -5.71 5.60 -6.57
C GLU A 29 -6.98 5.22 -5.81
N MET A 30 -8.01 6.04 -5.96
CA MET A 30 -9.34 5.68 -5.48
C MET A 30 -10.08 4.95 -6.59
N VAL A 31 -10.66 3.79 -6.28
CA VAL A 31 -11.42 3.00 -7.27
C VAL A 31 -12.63 3.82 -7.72
N ALA A 32 -12.85 3.96 -9.02
CA ALA A 32 -13.92 4.82 -9.57
C ALA A 32 -15.20 4.05 -9.91
N ASP A 33 -15.08 2.75 -10.16
CA ASP A 33 -16.12 1.87 -10.70
C ASP A 33 -16.68 0.89 -9.67
N HIS A 34 -16.18 0.92 -8.44
CA HIS A 34 -16.62 0.05 -7.34
C HIS A 34 -16.70 0.81 -6.02
N VAL A 35 -17.74 0.49 -5.25
CA VAL A 35 -17.90 0.93 -3.87
C VAL A 35 -17.93 -0.28 -2.94
N ASN A 36 -17.32 -0.14 -1.77
CA ASN A 36 -17.39 -1.17 -0.74
C ASN A 36 -18.79 -1.24 -0.09
N ALA A 37 -19.00 -2.20 0.81
CA ALA A 37 -20.28 -2.40 1.52
C ALA A 37 -20.75 -1.18 2.36
N LYS A 38 -19.87 -0.21 2.63
CA LYS A 38 -20.17 1.03 3.36
C LYS A 38 -20.45 2.22 2.42
N GLY A 39 -20.41 2.02 1.11
CA GLY A 39 -20.65 3.05 0.10
C GLY A 39 -19.45 3.97 -0.19
N TYR A 40 -18.24 3.61 0.26
CA TYR A 40 -17.03 4.37 -0.07
C TYR A 40 -16.33 3.80 -1.29
N TYR A 41 -15.69 4.66 -2.06
CA TYR A 41 -14.69 4.30 -3.06
C TYR A 41 -13.39 3.92 -2.33
N PRO A 42 -13.01 2.63 -2.24
CA PRO A 42 -11.82 2.24 -1.50
C PRO A 42 -10.55 2.62 -2.27
N ALA A 43 -9.43 2.74 -1.56
CA ALA A 43 -8.13 2.94 -2.18
C ALA A 43 -7.64 1.61 -2.78
N ALA A 44 -6.91 1.70 -3.90
CA ALA A 44 -6.29 0.57 -4.58
C ALA A 44 -4.84 0.89 -4.95
N LEU A 45 -4.00 -0.15 -4.97
CA LEU A 45 -2.66 -0.07 -5.53
C LEU A 45 -2.76 -0.16 -7.06
N VAL A 46 -2.34 0.88 -7.76
CA VAL A 46 -2.26 0.94 -9.23
C VAL A 46 -0.78 1.10 -9.61
N ASP A 47 -0.11 -0.04 -9.80
CA ASP A 47 1.33 -0.09 -9.97
C ASP A 47 1.80 -1.06 -11.07
N PRO A 48 1.42 -0.83 -12.35
CA PRO A 48 1.79 -1.72 -13.47
C PRO A 48 3.31 -1.79 -13.69
N GLU A 49 4.03 -0.74 -13.34
CA GLU A 49 5.49 -0.63 -13.49
C GLU A 49 6.27 -1.15 -12.26
N GLY A 50 5.58 -1.51 -11.17
CA GLY A 50 6.21 -2.02 -9.95
C GLY A 50 7.09 -0.99 -9.23
N ARG A 51 6.67 0.27 -9.18
CA ARG A 51 7.36 1.40 -8.54
C ARG A 51 7.20 1.42 -7.02
N CYS A 52 6.23 0.70 -6.46
CA CYS A 52 6.06 0.59 -5.02
C CYS A 52 7.34 0.05 -4.38
N THR A 53 7.88 0.79 -3.39
CA THR A 53 9.12 0.41 -2.71
C THR A 53 8.88 -0.29 -1.37
N GLY A 54 7.63 -0.40 -0.93
CA GLY A 54 7.28 -0.88 0.40
C GLY A 54 7.82 0.03 1.52
N CYS A 55 7.66 1.36 1.39
CA CYS A 55 8.13 2.36 2.36
C CYS A 55 7.18 2.60 3.56
N ALA A 56 5.97 2.06 3.50
CA ALA A 56 4.94 2.14 4.54
C ALA A 56 4.35 3.53 4.88
N LEU A 57 4.71 4.60 4.17
CA LEU A 57 4.12 5.93 4.38
C LEU A 57 2.58 5.93 4.23
N CYS A 58 2.04 5.17 3.28
CA CYS A 58 0.59 5.02 3.12
C CYS A 58 -0.08 4.37 4.34
N ALA A 59 0.57 3.41 4.98
CA ALA A 59 0.04 2.75 6.18
C ALA A 59 0.10 3.68 7.39
N VAL A 60 1.16 4.47 7.55
CA VAL A 60 1.27 5.49 8.60
C VAL A 60 0.21 6.59 8.42
N ALA A 61 -0.05 7.00 7.18
CA ALA A 61 -1.06 8.01 6.87
C ALA A 61 -2.51 7.51 6.98
N CYS A 62 -2.74 6.19 7.10
CA CYS A 62 -4.09 5.62 7.13
C CYS A 62 -4.67 5.70 8.54
N PRO A 63 -5.71 6.53 8.79
CA PRO A 63 -6.29 6.68 10.13
C PRO A 63 -7.04 5.42 10.60
N ASP A 64 -7.47 4.57 9.66
CA ASP A 64 -8.26 3.37 9.93
C ASP A 64 -7.44 2.06 9.86
N VAL A 65 -6.11 2.17 9.66
CA VAL A 65 -5.17 1.02 9.64
C VAL A 65 -5.58 -0.06 8.61
N CYS A 66 -6.02 0.38 7.42
CA CYS A 66 -6.52 -0.53 6.38
C CYS A 66 -5.42 -1.14 5.49
N ILE A 67 -4.16 -0.70 5.62
CA ILE A 67 -3.10 -1.00 4.64
C ILE A 67 -2.05 -1.93 5.24
N THR A 68 -1.90 -3.11 4.66
CA THR A 68 -0.77 -4.01 4.91
C THR A 68 0.32 -3.79 3.88
N VAL A 69 1.57 -3.64 4.31
CA VAL A 69 2.71 -3.33 3.44
C VAL A 69 3.66 -4.53 3.38
N TYR A 70 4.01 -4.94 2.16
CA TYR A 70 4.97 -6.00 1.89
C TYR A 70 6.21 -5.39 1.24
N ARG A 71 7.36 -5.56 1.87
CA ARG A 71 8.66 -5.15 1.33
C ARG A 71 9.45 -6.37 0.92
N GLN A 72 9.96 -6.38 -0.31
CA GLN A 72 10.90 -7.42 -0.74
C GLN A 72 12.24 -7.20 -0.04
N VAL A 73 12.64 -8.17 0.77
CA VAL A 73 13.94 -8.19 1.44
C VAL A 73 14.83 -9.16 0.65
N PRO A 74 16.09 -8.80 0.31
CA PRO A 74 17.03 -9.76 -0.24
C PRO A 74 17.15 -10.97 0.69
N ALA A 75 17.34 -12.16 0.12
CA ALA A 75 17.62 -13.36 0.92
C ALA A 75 18.82 -13.07 1.84
N ARG A 76 18.58 -13.15 3.15
CA ARG A 76 19.63 -12.92 4.14
C ARG A 76 20.63 -14.06 3.99
N VAL A 77 21.87 -13.76 3.58
CA VAL A 77 22.96 -14.74 3.70
C VAL A 77 23.13 -15.00 5.20
N PRO A 78 22.97 -16.24 5.69
CA PRO A 78 23.21 -16.53 7.09
C PRO A 78 24.64 -16.11 7.43
N ALA A 79 24.80 -15.34 8.50
CA ALA A 79 26.11 -14.89 8.95
C ALA A 79 26.99 -16.14 9.14
N ALA A 80 28.11 -16.19 8.43
CA ALA A 80 29.07 -17.27 8.55
C ALA A 80 29.42 -17.47 10.03
N THR A 81 29.21 -18.69 10.52
CA THR A 81 29.56 -19.10 11.88
C THR A 81 31.06 -18.91 12.04
N VAL A 82 31.48 -18.07 12.99
CA VAL A 82 32.89 -17.90 13.40
C VAL A 82 33.26 -19.00 14.36
#